data_AF-A0A0F7RVY2-F1
#
_entry.id   AF-A0A0F7RVY2-F1
#
_cell.length_a   1.000
_cell.length_b   1.000
_cell.length_c   1.000
_cell.angle_alpha   90.00
_cell.angle_beta   90.00
_cell.angle_gamma   90.00
#
_symmetry.space_group_name_H-M   'P 1'
#
loop_
_entity.id
_entity.type
_entity.pdbx_description
1 polymer ?
#
loop_
_entity_poly.entity_id
_entity_poly.type
_entity_poly.pdbx_seq_one_letter_code
_entity_poly.pdbx_strand_id
1 'polypeptide(L)'
;MMDDANDIVGQDPDTHLTLELRGTRFTIERETMMNLPESVLLCLFPNGLILTRQPRVPSLLDQEGEDDEEEIYLVDFDPQCLSYVLSFFKTAQDEFYGTHELSGKYRPSSSYGSNSALYQYAQGDGADPNGMNQGGMSQIPLMNKQPIIVLREELEYFAIPPKKAAAAGIDLRALAVDPQAFEGTDPTTGHPTPALLRLKYACGDALLDRKQIFTALQRNVNKENNLAEQHLIDMLCMSGFDCEDTWGFRALEPNRCCITSIALVLLKTGITHAGELEAEGINPESLSTEYHDPSGQTSMMNNIRIDHQQFGTAQKLLLFWRKPARKCWWDGIDIVLPVAENGSGAETSQSVLSEDLNDASLTPKELELLNSGKGRKVRVWARRVWTLELSLI
;
A
#
# COMPACT_ATOMS: atom_id res chain seq x y z
N MET A 1 -5.83 -29.00 -52.46
CA MET A 1 -7.04 -28.53 -51.76
C MET A 1 -7.39 -29.58 -50.73
N MET A 2 -6.84 -29.43 -49.53
CA MET A 2 -7.31 -30.06 -48.30
C MET A 2 -7.23 -28.92 -47.29
N ASP A 3 -8.40 -28.54 -46.79
CA ASP A 3 -8.65 -27.30 -46.08
C ASP A 3 -8.01 -27.29 -44.69
N ASP A 4 -7.44 -26.13 -44.37
CA ASP A 4 -6.95 -25.71 -43.06
C ASP A 4 -8.10 -25.72 -42.05
N ALA A 5 -8.04 -26.64 -41.08
CA ALA A 5 -8.80 -26.54 -39.86
C ALA A 5 -8.01 -25.65 -38.89
N ASN A 6 -8.44 -24.39 -38.77
CA ASN A 6 -7.99 -23.45 -37.75
C ASN A 6 -8.14 -24.06 -36.35
N ASP A 7 -7.01 -24.27 -35.67
CA ASP A 7 -6.90 -24.40 -34.22
C ASP A 7 -7.31 -23.04 -33.59
N ILE A 8 -8.61 -22.87 -33.31
CA ILE A 8 -9.06 -21.89 -32.33
C ILE A 8 -8.80 -22.52 -30.96
N VAL A 9 -7.65 -22.18 -30.37
CA VAL A 9 -7.34 -22.45 -28.97
C VAL A 9 -8.43 -21.77 -28.13
N GLY A 10 -9.36 -22.56 -27.60
CA GLY A 10 -10.30 -22.10 -26.58
C GLY A 10 -9.52 -21.67 -25.34
N GLN A 11 -9.56 -20.39 -25.01
CA GLN A 11 -9.19 -19.92 -23.68
C GLN A 11 -10.20 -20.49 -22.69
N ASP A 12 -9.76 -21.32 -21.75
CA ASP A 12 -10.62 -21.81 -20.67
C ASP A 12 -11.16 -20.59 -19.89
N PRO A 13 -12.49 -20.35 -19.87
CA PRO A 13 -13.08 -19.16 -19.26
C PRO A 13 -12.92 -19.12 -17.73
N ASP A 14 -12.42 -20.20 -17.11
CA ASP A 14 -12.23 -20.31 -15.66
C ASP A 14 -10.86 -19.77 -15.18
N THR A 15 -9.98 -19.37 -16.11
CA THR A 15 -8.62 -18.89 -15.81
C THR A 15 -8.53 -17.39 -15.55
N HIS A 16 -9.47 -16.61 -16.09
CA HIS A 16 -9.49 -15.15 -15.99
C HIS A 16 -10.71 -14.63 -15.24
N LEU A 17 -10.52 -13.57 -14.47
CA LEU A 17 -11.58 -12.84 -13.77
C LEU A 17 -11.69 -11.43 -14.36
N THR A 18 -12.91 -11.01 -14.67
CA THR A 18 -13.17 -9.65 -15.16
C THR A 18 -13.76 -8.77 -14.05
N LEU A 19 -13.03 -7.73 -13.69
CA LEU A 19 -13.39 -6.73 -12.68
C LEU A 19 -13.75 -5.41 -13.34
N GLU A 20 -14.76 -4.71 -12.83
CA GLU A 20 -15.05 -3.33 -13.19
C GLU A 20 -14.89 -2.42 -11.96
N LEU A 21 -13.84 -1.59 -12.01
CA LEU A 21 -13.38 -0.68 -10.95
C LEU A 21 -13.68 0.76 -11.34
N ARG A 22 -14.74 1.33 -10.76
CA ARG A 22 -15.15 2.74 -11.01
C ARG A 22 -15.26 3.07 -12.51
N GLY A 23 -15.79 2.13 -13.29
CA GLY A 23 -15.94 2.24 -14.75
C GLY A 23 -14.71 1.85 -15.58
N THR A 24 -13.64 1.38 -14.95
CA THR A 24 -12.45 0.82 -15.64
C THR A 24 -12.47 -0.70 -15.55
N ARG A 25 -12.35 -1.39 -16.68
CA ARG A 25 -12.35 -2.86 -16.72
C ARG A 25 -10.96 -3.45 -16.66
N PHE A 26 -10.81 -4.52 -15.89
CA PHE A 26 -9.59 -5.32 -15.75
C PHE A 26 -9.91 -6.78 -16.00
N THR A 27 -9.11 -7.46 -16.81
CA THR A 27 -9.14 -8.91 -16.95
C THR A 27 -7.84 -9.45 -16.37
N ILE A 28 -7.93 -10.19 -15.26
CA ILE A 28 -6.77 -10.63 -14.47
C ILE A 28 -6.82 -12.15 -14.37
N GLU A 29 -5.68 -12.80 -14.60
CA GLU A 29 -5.55 -14.23 -14.37
C GLU A 29 -5.70 -14.57 -12.88
N ARG A 30 -6.37 -15.69 -12.60
CA ARG A 30 -6.62 -16.17 -11.24
C ARG A 30 -5.34 -16.35 -10.43
N GLU A 31 -4.27 -16.86 -11.05
CA GLU A 31 -2.97 -17.03 -10.40
C GLU A 31 -2.34 -15.68 -10.02
N THR A 32 -2.36 -14.71 -10.93
CA THR A 32 -1.90 -13.34 -10.66
C THR A 32 -2.67 -12.72 -9.49
N MET A 33 -3.98 -12.95 -9.43
CA MET A 33 -4.82 -12.48 -8.33
C MET A 33 -4.48 -13.17 -7.00
N MET A 34 -4.15 -14.47 -6.98
CA MET A 34 -3.74 -15.18 -5.76
C MET A 34 -2.41 -14.68 -5.18
N ASN A 35 -1.56 -14.07 -6.01
CA ASN A 35 -0.29 -13.47 -5.58
C ASN A 35 -0.46 -12.04 -5.05
N LEU A 36 -1.64 -11.42 -5.21
CA LEU A 36 -1.88 -10.08 -4.71
C LEU A 36 -1.85 -10.04 -3.17
N PRO A 37 -1.47 -8.90 -2.59
CA PRO A 37 -1.45 -8.76 -1.14
C PRO A 37 -2.83 -8.93 -0.50
N GLU A 38 -2.89 -9.53 0.68
CA GLU A 38 -4.16 -9.78 1.40
C GLU A 38 -4.93 -8.46 1.63
N SER A 39 -4.22 -7.39 1.98
CA SER A 39 -4.86 -6.09 2.21
C SER A 39 -5.56 -5.52 0.96
N VAL A 40 -5.05 -5.83 -0.24
CA VAL A 40 -5.66 -5.44 -1.52
C VAL A 40 -6.84 -6.36 -1.83
N LEU A 41 -6.67 -7.67 -1.66
CA LEU A 41 -7.73 -8.66 -1.90
C LEU A 41 -8.95 -8.43 -1.01
N LEU A 42 -8.75 -8.05 0.26
CA LEU A 42 -9.85 -7.72 1.18
C LEU A 42 -10.62 -6.46 0.75
N CYS A 43 -9.97 -5.52 0.08
CA CYS A 43 -10.65 -4.35 -0.49
C CYS A 43 -11.40 -4.71 -1.78
N LEU A 44 -10.84 -5.59 -2.61
CA LEU A 44 -11.49 -6.02 -3.84
C LEU A 44 -12.69 -6.95 -3.58
N PHE A 45 -12.57 -7.82 -2.56
CA PHE A 45 -13.57 -8.84 -2.23
C PHE A 45 -13.91 -8.80 -0.73
N PRO A 46 -14.65 -7.78 -0.26
CA PRO A 46 -14.94 -7.59 1.16
C PRO A 46 -15.75 -8.74 1.77
N ASN A 47 -16.50 -9.47 0.95
CA ASN A 47 -17.28 -10.65 1.36
C ASN A 47 -16.55 -11.98 1.10
N GLY A 48 -15.25 -11.92 0.78
CA GLY A 48 -14.47 -13.06 0.31
C GLY A 48 -14.57 -13.26 -1.20
N LEU A 49 -13.51 -13.84 -1.76
CA LEU A 49 -13.43 -14.16 -3.17
C LEU A 49 -14.19 -15.47 -3.42
N ILE A 50 -15.43 -15.36 -3.90
CA ILE A 50 -16.21 -16.53 -4.32
C ILE A 50 -15.72 -16.91 -5.71
N LEU A 51 -14.75 -17.82 -5.75
CA LEU A 51 -14.15 -18.35 -6.97
C LEU A 51 -15.04 -19.35 -7.73
N THR A 52 -16.19 -19.72 -7.14
CA THR A 52 -17.15 -20.67 -7.70
C THR A 52 -18.29 -19.89 -8.33
N ARG A 53 -18.46 -20.01 -9.65
CA ARG A 53 -19.59 -19.45 -10.41
C ARG A 53 -20.88 -19.63 -9.60
N GLN A 54 -21.53 -18.53 -9.18
CA GLN A 54 -22.85 -18.66 -8.57
C GLN A 54 -23.80 -19.16 -9.67
N PRO A 55 -24.47 -20.32 -9.50
CA PRO A 55 -25.47 -20.73 -10.46
C PRO A 55 -26.59 -19.69 -10.42
N ARG A 56 -26.73 -18.89 -11.48
CA ARG A 56 -27.88 -17.99 -11.62
C ARG A 56 -29.15 -18.83 -11.52
N VAL A 57 -30.06 -18.37 -10.67
CA VAL A 57 -31.43 -18.91 -10.62
C VAL A 57 -32.03 -18.55 -11.98
N PRO A 58 -32.44 -19.52 -12.82
CA PRO A 58 -32.96 -19.21 -14.14
C PRO A 58 -34.16 -18.28 -14.00
N SER A 59 -34.06 -17.07 -14.54
CA SER A 59 -35.23 -16.20 -14.63
C SER A 59 -36.09 -16.74 -15.76
N LEU A 60 -37.42 -16.72 -15.60
CA LEU A 60 -38.38 -17.23 -16.60
C LEU A 60 -38.39 -16.42 -17.92
N LEU A 61 -37.40 -15.53 -18.12
CA LEU A 61 -37.20 -14.68 -19.29
C LEU A 61 -35.90 -14.98 -20.03
N ASP A 62 -35.07 -15.92 -19.56
CA ASP A 62 -33.82 -16.28 -20.23
C ASP A 62 -34.15 -17.13 -21.47
N GLN A 63 -34.21 -16.44 -22.61
CA GLN A 63 -34.42 -16.99 -23.93
C GLN A 63 -33.18 -17.82 -24.32
N GLU A 64 -33.38 -19.07 -24.72
CA GLU A 64 -32.34 -20.02 -25.11
C GLU A 64 -31.32 -19.36 -26.07
N GLY A 65 -30.11 -19.00 -25.57
CA GLY A 65 -29.04 -18.44 -26.41
C GLY A 65 -27.97 -17.55 -25.78
N GLU A 66 -28.04 -17.16 -24.50
CA GLU A 66 -27.05 -16.27 -23.85
C GLU A 66 -26.26 -16.98 -22.72
N ASP A 67 -25.54 -18.07 -23.03
CA ASP A 67 -24.77 -18.83 -22.01
C ASP A 67 -23.35 -18.29 -21.74
N ASP A 68 -22.89 -17.29 -22.49
CA ASP A 68 -21.53 -16.73 -22.41
C ASP A 68 -21.50 -15.27 -21.91
N GLU A 69 -22.40 -14.88 -21.00
CA GLU A 69 -22.23 -13.60 -20.29
C GLU A 69 -21.01 -13.67 -19.37
N GLU A 70 -19.92 -13.02 -19.79
CA GLU A 70 -18.72 -12.77 -18.99
C GLU A 70 -19.10 -12.27 -17.59
N GLU A 71 -18.69 -12.98 -16.54
CA GLU A 71 -19.04 -12.61 -15.16
C GLU A 71 -18.23 -11.37 -14.75
N ILE A 72 -18.88 -10.20 -14.81
CA ILE A 72 -18.25 -8.91 -14.45
C ILE A 72 -18.48 -8.64 -12.95
N TYR A 73 -17.40 -8.53 -12.20
CA TYR A 73 -17.42 -8.20 -10.78
C TYR A 73 -17.26 -6.69 -10.59
N LEU A 74 -18.32 -6.05 -10.11
CA LEU A 74 -18.32 -4.62 -9.80
C LEU A 74 -17.72 -4.38 -8.41
N VAL A 75 -16.65 -3.58 -8.36
CA VAL A 75 -15.91 -3.33 -7.13
C VAL A 75 -15.62 -1.84 -6.99
N ASP A 76 -15.93 -1.27 -5.81
CA ASP A 76 -15.57 0.11 -5.47
C ASP A 76 -14.12 0.17 -4.96
N PHE A 77 -13.19 0.06 -5.90
CA PHE A 77 -11.75 0.20 -5.65
C PHE A 77 -11.13 1.13 -6.68
N ASP A 78 -10.06 1.83 -6.30
CA ASP A 78 -9.40 2.75 -7.20
C ASP A 78 -8.63 1.98 -8.31
N PRO A 79 -8.94 2.20 -9.60
CA PRO A 79 -8.30 1.48 -10.70
C PRO A 79 -6.80 1.80 -10.84
N GLN A 80 -6.37 3.02 -10.46
CA GLN A 80 -4.96 3.40 -10.51
C GLN A 80 -4.17 2.71 -9.41
N CYS A 81 -4.79 2.50 -8.24
CA CYS A 81 -4.21 1.73 -7.14
C CYS A 81 -3.92 0.29 -7.58
N LEU A 82 -4.91 -0.38 -8.19
CA LEU A 82 -4.72 -1.76 -8.65
C LEU A 82 -3.67 -1.83 -9.76
N SER A 83 -3.69 -0.89 -10.71
CA SER A 83 -2.69 -0.82 -11.78
C SER A 83 -1.27 -0.66 -11.24
N TYR A 84 -1.10 0.21 -10.23
CA TYR A 84 0.18 0.39 -9.54
C TYR A 84 0.68 -0.92 -8.93
N VAL A 85 -0.17 -1.64 -8.17
CA VAL A 85 0.21 -2.92 -7.55
C VAL A 85 0.55 -3.97 -8.61
N LEU A 86 -0.30 -4.17 -9.61
CA LEU A 86 -0.08 -5.16 -10.67
C LEU A 86 1.22 -4.90 -11.44
N SER A 87 1.47 -3.63 -11.81
CA SER A 87 2.68 -3.26 -12.55
C SER A 87 3.96 -3.53 -11.74
N PHE A 88 3.96 -3.25 -10.44
CA PHE A 88 5.09 -3.51 -9.57
C PHE A 88 5.33 -5.01 -9.41
N PHE A 89 4.27 -5.78 -9.16
CA PHE A 89 4.36 -7.23 -8.98
C PHE A 89 4.84 -7.92 -10.26
N LYS A 90 4.33 -7.51 -11.42
CA LYS A 90 4.77 -8.05 -12.71
C LYS A 90 6.25 -7.76 -12.96
N THR A 91 6.68 -6.52 -12.73
CA THR A 91 8.10 -6.14 -12.88
C THR A 91 9.00 -6.96 -11.95
N ALA A 92 8.60 -7.10 -10.69
CA ALA A 92 9.34 -7.89 -9.70
C ALA A 92 9.43 -9.38 -10.09
N GLN A 93 8.33 -9.94 -10.62
CA GLN A 93 8.28 -11.32 -11.10
C GLN A 93 9.23 -11.53 -12.27
N ASP A 94 9.16 -10.66 -13.28
CA ASP A 94 9.96 -10.76 -14.50
C ASP A 94 11.46 -10.58 -14.22
N GLU A 95 11.83 -9.70 -13.28
CA GLU A 95 13.23 -9.51 -12.88
C GLU A 95 13.77 -10.69 -12.07
N PHE A 96 12.96 -11.25 -11.17
CA PHE A 96 13.41 -12.33 -10.30
C PHE A 96 13.46 -13.69 -11.00
N TYR A 97 12.38 -14.09 -11.67
CA TYR A 97 12.26 -15.39 -12.33
C TYR A 97 12.73 -15.37 -13.80
N GLY A 98 12.79 -14.19 -14.40
CA GLY A 98 13.10 -14.03 -15.82
C GLY A 98 11.86 -14.06 -16.69
N THR A 99 12.09 -13.81 -17.97
CA THR A 99 11.10 -13.90 -19.04
C THR A 99 11.54 -14.95 -20.05
N HIS A 100 10.74 -15.18 -21.10
CA HIS A 100 11.15 -16.05 -22.20
C HIS A 100 12.44 -15.61 -22.91
N GLU A 101 12.81 -14.33 -22.80
CA GLU A 101 13.96 -13.75 -23.50
C GLU A 101 15.17 -13.56 -22.57
N LEU A 102 14.94 -13.29 -21.28
CA LEU A 102 15.97 -12.92 -20.32
C LEU A 102 15.92 -13.83 -19.10
N SER A 103 17.07 -14.38 -18.72
CA SER A 103 17.18 -15.14 -17.48
C SER A 103 17.06 -14.25 -16.26
N GLY A 104 16.29 -14.69 -15.26
CA GLY A 104 16.11 -13.98 -14.01
C GLY A 104 17.28 -14.11 -13.04
N LYS A 105 17.17 -13.37 -11.93
CA LYS A 105 18.09 -13.42 -10.79
C LYS A 105 18.12 -14.80 -10.13
N TYR A 106 16.95 -15.38 -9.92
CA TYR A 106 16.79 -16.71 -9.34
C TYR A 106 17.11 -17.79 -10.39
N ARG A 107 18.06 -18.66 -10.07
CA ARG A 107 18.33 -19.87 -10.83
C ARG A 107 18.15 -21.09 -9.92
N PRO A 108 17.18 -21.97 -10.19
CA PRO A 108 17.03 -23.19 -9.43
C PRO A 108 18.30 -24.04 -9.61
N SER A 109 19.06 -24.25 -8.54
CA SER A 109 20.08 -25.28 -8.57
C SER A 109 19.41 -26.65 -8.45
N SER A 110 20.01 -27.67 -9.06
CA SER A 110 19.49 -29.06 -9.08
C SER A 110 19.25 -29.68 -7.70
N SER A 111 19.68 -29.01 -6.61
CA SER A 111 19.46 -29.39 -5.22
C SER A 111 18.15 -28.88 -4.60
N TYR A 112 17.43 -27.91 -5.20
CA TYR A 112 16.23 -27.29 -4.61
C TYR A 112 14.92 -27.49 -5.39
N GLY A 113 14.96 -28.11 -6.57
CA GLY A 113 13.82 -28.17 -7.51
C GLY A 113 12.64 -29.08 -7.15
N SER A 114 12.50 -29.56 -5.92
CA SER A 114 11.39 -30.43 -5.54
C SER A 114 10.26 -29.62 -4.90
N ASN A 115 9.22 -29.32 -5.68
CA ASN A 115 7.99 -28.57 -5.31
C ASN A 115 7.14 -29.19 -4.18
N SER A 116 7.65 -30.16 -3.43
CA SER A 116 6.95 -30.83 -2.32
C SER A 116 6.92 -30.01 -1.01
N ALA A 117 7.61 -28.87 -0.93
CA ALA A 117 7.85 -28.18 0.35
C ALA A 117 6.70 -27.28 0.84
N LEU A 118 5.80 -26.82 -0.04
CA LEU A 118 4.76 -25.85 0.34
C LEU A 118 3.61 -26.47 1.16
N TYR A 119 3.32 -27.76 0.98
CA TYR A 119 2.22 -28.44 1.66
C TYR A 119 2.52 -28.81 3.13
N GLN A 120 3.78 -28.80 3.57
CA GLN A 120 4.15 -29.19 4.94
C GLN A 120 4.08 -28.03 5.94
N TYR A 121 4.28 -26.78 5.49
CA TYR A 121 4.33 -25.60 6.38
C TYR A 121 2.96 -25.16 6.90
N ALA A 122 1.88 -25.49 6.18
CA ALA A 122 0.51 -25.20 6.57
C ALA A 122 -0.05 -26.14 7.66
N GLN A 123 0.58 -27.30 7.90
CA GLN A 123 0.16 -28.29 8.91
C GLN A 123 1.10 -28.38 10.14
N GLY A 124 2.14 -27.56 10.21
CA GLY A 124 3.08 -27.54 11.32
C GLY A 124 2.53 -26.80 12.55
N ASP A 125 1.74 -27.51 13.35
CA ASP A 125 1.41 -27.11 14.72
C ASP A 125 2.69 -27.16 15.59
N GLY A 126 3.12 -26.01 16.12
CA GLY A 126 4.02 -25.93 17.27
C GLY A 126 5.52 -26.22 17.08
N ALA A 127 6.19 -25.69 16.05
CA ALA A 127 7.66 -25.73 16.00
C ALA A 127 8.31 -24.48 16.66
N ASP A 128 9.18 -24.74 17.64
CA ASP A 128 9.96 -23.79 18.44
C ASP A 128 10.80 -22.82 17.58
N PRO A 129 10.66 -21.48 17.75
CA PRO A 129 11.41 -20.49 16.96
C PRO A 129 12.94 -20.51 17.15
N ASN A 130 13.48 -21.26 18.11
CA ASN A 130 14.93 -21.39 18.35
C ASN A 130 15.55 -22.74 17.94
N GLY A 131 14.77 -23.68 17.37
CA GLY A 131 15.24 -25.01 17.00
C GLY A 131 15.76 -25.09 15.56
N MET A 132 17.02 -24.73 15.32
CA MET A 132 17.68 -24.87 14.02
C MET A 132 17.98 -26.35 13.70
N ASN A 133 17.01 -27.09 13.16
CA ASN A 133 17.26 -28.43 12.62
C ASN A 133 17.77 -28.30 11.17
N GLN A 134 18.98 -28.82 10.88
CA GLN A 134 19.72 -28.70 9.61
C GLN A 134 19.00 -29.30 8.37
N GLY A 135 17.77 -29.82 8.49
CA GLY A 135 16.98 -30.40 7.40
C GLY A 135 16.01 -29.45 6.69
N GLY A 136 16.04 -28.13 6.94
CA GLY A 136 14.94 -27.22 6.57
C GLY A 136 15.29 -25.94 5.79
N MET A 137 16.51 -25.77 5.25
CA MET A 137 16.82 -24.53 4.49
C MET A 137 16.04 -24.40 3.17
N SER A 138 15.66 -25.51 2.55
CA SER A 138 14.75 -25.54 1.39
C SER A 138 13.29 -25.26 1.73
N GLN A 139 12.94 -25.08 3.01
CA GLN A 139 11.60 -24.72 3.46
C GLN A 139 11.41 -23.22 3.71
N ILE A 140 12.46 -22.40 3.64
CA ILE A 140 12.37 -20.95 3.87
C ILE A 140 11.96 -20.28 2.56
N PRO A 141 10.75 -19.70 2.45
CA PRO A 141 10.25 -19.13 1.19
C PRO A 141 11.13 -18.02 0.61
N LEU A 142 11.92 -17.34 1.45
CA LEU A 142 12.86 -16.30 1.02
C LEU A 142 13.96 -16.80 0.06
N MET A 143 14.17 -18.12 -0.02
CA MET A 143 15.22 -18.72 -0.86
C MET A 143 14.81 -18.91 -2.32
N ASN A 144 13.51 -18.99 -2.59
CA ASN A 144 12.97 -19.34 -3.90
C ASN A 144 11.80 -18.46 -4.36
N LYS A 145 11.30 -17.57 -3.50
CA LYS A 145 10.29 -16.58 -3.84
C LYS A 145 10.85 -15.18 -3.74
N GLN A 146 10.25 -14.25 -4.49
CA GLN A 146 10.59 -12.83 -4.36
C GLN A 146 9.68 -12.18 -3.30
N PRO A 147 10.24 -11.74 -2.16
CA PRO A 147 9.47 -11.03 -1.15
C PRO A 147 9.29 -9.54 -1.51
N ILE A 148 8.08 -9.04 -1.30
CA ILE A 148 7.69 -7.65 -1.47
C ILE A 148 7.08 -7.16 -0.15
N ILE A 149 7.62 -6.07 0.38
CA ILE A 149 7.00 -5.37 1.51
C ILE A 149 5.89 -4.49 0.96
N VAL A 150 4.70 -4.63 1.53
CA VAL A 150 3.52 -3.83 1.18
C VAL A 150 3.12 -3.04 2.41
N LEU A 151 3.21 -1.72 2.29
CA LEU A 151 2.76 -0.79 3.32
C LEU A 151 1.54 -0.05 2.80
N ARG A 152 0.43 -0.15 3.52
CA ARG A 152 -0.84 0.50 3.18
C ARG A 152 -1.29 1.42 4.31
N GLU A 153 -1.72 2.62 3.94
CA GLU A 153 -2.31 3.60 4.85
C GLU A 153 -3.77 3.89 4.47
N GLU A 154 -4.64 3.88 5.47
CA GLU A 154 -5.93 4.57 5.44
C GLU A 154 -5.87 5.76 6.40
N LEU A 155 -6.02 6.97 5.86
CA LEU A 155 -6.04 8.21 6.61
C LEU A 155 -7.43 8.82 6.52
N GLU A 156 -8.23 8.60 7.55
CA GLU A 156 -9.53 9.26 7.71
C GLU A 156 -9.33 10.60 8.41
N TYR A 157 -9.86 11.68 7.85
CA TYR A 157 -9.63 13.02 8.37
C TYR A 157 -10.92 13.77 8.68
N PHE A 158 -10.85 14.62 9.71
CA PHE A 158 -11.95 15.38 10.26
C PHE A 158 -11.52 16.84 10.34
N ALA A 159 -12.00 17.64 9.39
CA ALA A 159 -11.76 19.08 9.37
C ALA A 159 -12.48 19.75 10.54
N ILE A 160 -11.74 20.54 11.32
CA ILE A 160 -12.31 21.35 12.41
C ILE A 160 -12.40 22.80 11.93
N PRO A 161 -13.61 23.32 11.68
CA PRO A 161 -13.80 24.70 11.28
C PRO A 161 -13.23 25.66 12.35
N PRO A 162 -12.48 26.71 11.97
CA PRO A 162 -12.03 27.73 12.90
C PRO A 162 -13.21 28.39 13.62
N LYS A 163 -13.09 28.70 14.92
CA LYS A 163 -14.21 29.24 15.74
C LYS A 163 -14.96 30.43 15.09
N LYS A 164 -14.25 31.32 14.40
CA LYS A 164 -14.84 32.46 13.70
C LYS A 164 -15.60 32.05 12.44
N ALA A 165 -15.08 31.10 11.67
CA ALA A 165 -15.75 30.56 10.48
C ALA A 165 -16.95 29.67 10.85
N ALA A 166 -16.85 28.96 11.97
CA ALA A 166 -17.96 28.25 12.62
C ALA A 166 -19.02 29.18 13.24
N ALA A 167 -18.80 30.50 13.23
CA ALA A 167 -19.76 31.51 13.69
C ALA A 167 -20.15 32.49 12.56
N ALA A 168 -19.45 32.44 11.43
CA ALA A 168 -19.72 33.27 10.27
C ALA A 168 -21.02 32.82 9.60
N GLY A 169 -21.85 33.79 9.21
CA GLY A 169 -23.12 33.49 8.55
C GLY A 169 -24.23 32.99 9.48
N ILE A 170 -24.06 32.99 10.80
CA ILE A 170 -25.16 32.72 11.75
C ILE A 170 -25.91 34.02 12.01
N ASP A 171 -27.18 34.10 11.57
CA ASP A 171 -28.10 35.14 12.04
C ASP A 171 -28.75 34.71 13.36
N LEU A 172 -28.18 35.20 14.47
CA LEU A 172 -28.68 34.94 15.82
C LEU A 172 -30.12 35.41 16.05
N ARG A 173 -30.66 36.32 15.21
CA ARG A 173 -32.05 36.78 15.32
C ARG A 173 -33.04 35.86 14.61
N ALA A 174 -32.63 35.23 13.51
CA ALA A 174 -33.51 34.44 12.66
C ALA A 174 -33.34 32.92 12.82
N LEU A 175 -32.33 32.46 13.58
CA LEU A 175 -31.92 31.04 13.62
C LEU A 175 -31.64 30.49 12.21
N ALA A 176 -31.23 31.36 11.30
CA ALA A 176 -30.90 31.04 9.92
C ALA A 176 -29.39 31.12 9.73
N VAL A 177 -28.85 30.18 8.95
CA VAL A 177 -27.43 30.16 8.58
C VAL A 177 -27.30 30.43 7.10
N ASP A 178 -26.30 31.23 6.69
CA ASP A 178 -25.89 31.32 5.29
C ASP A 178 -25.11 30.06 4.90
N PRO A 179 -25.67 29.16 4.06
CA PRO A 179 -25.01 27.89 3.73
C PRO A 179 -23.70 28.06 2.96
N GLN A 180 -23.45 29.24 2.37
CA GLN A 180 -22.23 29.53 1.62
C GLN A 180 -21.09 30.06 2.50
N ALA A 181 -21.39 30.59 3.68
CA ALA A 181 -20.40 31.15 4.60
C ALA A 181 -20.19 30.29 5.85
N PHE A 182 -21.25 29.66 6.35
CA PHE A 182 -21.22 28.90 7.59
C PHE A 182 -20.58 27.53 7.38
N GLU A 183 -19.36 27.31 7.85
CA GLU A 183 -18.64 26.03 7.75
C GLU A 183 -19.12 25.03 8.83
N GLY A 184 -20.41 24.69 8.83
CA GLY A 184 -21.00 23.81 9.83
C GLY A 184 -22.08 22.88 9.29
N THR A 185 -22.80 22.22 10.20
CA THR A 185 -24.01 21.46 9.89
C THR A 185 -25.21 22.39 9.94
N ASP A 186 -25.99 22.43 8.87
CA ASP A 186 -27.21 23.23 8.81
C ASP A 186 -28.19 22.75 9.90
N PRO A 187 -28.62 23.62 10.82
CA PRO A 187 -29.49 23.24 11.94
C PRO A 187 -30.90 22.82 11.50
N THR A 188 -31.34 23.22 10.30
CA THR A 188 -32.68 22.90 9.78
C THR A 188 -32.73 21.55 9.07
N THR A 189 -31.69 21.23 8.30
CA THR A 189 -31.62 20.01 7.50
C THR A 189 -30.80 18.90 8.14
N GLY A 190 -29.92 19.22 9.08
CA GLY A 190 -28.96 18.27 9.66
C GLY A 190 -27.84 17.85 8.69
N HIS A 191 -27.79 18.44 7.49
CA HIS A 191 -26.80 18.14 6.47
C HIS A 191 -25.60 19.10 6.54
N PRO A 192 -24.41 18.66 6.08
CA PRO A 192 -23.26 19.56 5.97
C PRO A 192 -23.56 20.67 4.96
N THR A 193 -23.25 21.91 5.34
CA THR A 193 -23.33 23.06 4.44
C THR A 193 -22.37 22.94 3.25
N PRO A 194 -22.67 23.60 2.11
CA PRO A 194 -21.71 23.74 1.00
C PRO A 194 -20.34 24.30 1.42
N ALA A 195 -20.30 25.24 2.38
CA ALA A 195 -19.06 25.76 2.92
C ALA A 195 -18.25 24.69 3.67
N LEU A 196 -18.90 23.87 4.52
CA LEU A 196 -18.25 22.76 5.21
C LEU A 196 -17.74 21.70 4.23
N LEU A 197 -18.48 21.41 3.16
CA LEU A 197 -18.03 20.48 2.12
C LEU A 197 -16.78 21.02 1.41
N ARG A 198 -16.76 22.30 1.03
CA ARG A 198 -15.56 22.94 0.45
C ARG A 198 -14.36 22.87 1.40
N LEU A 199 -14.56 23.10 2.70
CA LEU A 199 -13.51 22.96 3.71
C LEU A 199 -12.97 21.52 3.73
N LYS A 200 -13.85 20.51 3.76
CA LYS A 200 -13.45 19.09 3.76
C LYS A 200 -12.65 18.71 2.51
N TYR A 201 -13.05 19.19 1.33
CA TYR A 201 -12.30 18.96 0.10
C TYR A 201 -10.94 19.64 0.11
N ALA A 202 -10.88 20.90 0.56
CA ALA A 202 -9.61 21.64 0.67
C ALA A 202 -8.64 20.98 1.67
N CYS A 203 -9.15 20.45 2.79
CA CYS A 203 -8.34 19.67 3.72
C CYS A 203 -7.79 18.39 3.07
N GLY A 204 -8.60 17.69 2.29
CA GLY A 204 -8.19 16.49 1.56
C GLY A 204 -7.08 16.79 0.56
N ASP A 205 -7.23 17.87 -0.22
CA ASP A 205 -6.22 18.34 -1.19
C ASP A 205 -4.88 18.67 -0.51
N ALA A 206 -4.91 19.41 0.59
CA ALA A 206 -3.70 19.75 1.34
C ALA A 206 -3.00 18.52 1.95
N LEU A 207 -3.77 17.52 2.42
CA LEU A 207 -3.22 16.28 2.98
C LEU A 207 -2.70 15.29 1.91
N LEU A 208 -3.19 15.40 0.68
CA LEU A 208 -2.70 14.67 -0.49
C LEU A 208 -1.26 15.05 -0.82
N ASP A 209 -0.91 16.34 -0.67
CA ASP A 209 0.45 16.85 -0.90
C ASP A 209 1.47 16.36 0.15
N ARG A 210 1.01 15.86 1.31
CA ARG A 210 1.86 15.24 2.34
C ARG A 210 2.15 13.78 2.01
N LYS A 211 3.12 13.57 1.13
CA LYS A 211 3.42 12.26 0.51
C LYS A 211 4.43 11.39 1.26
N GLN A 212 5.14 11.94 2.22
CA GLN A 212 6.19 11.24 2.97
C GLN A 212 5.61 10.13 3.85
N ILE A 213 6.21 8.94 3.82
CA ILE A 213 5.72 7.75 4.54
C ILE A 213 5.94 7.93 6.04
N PHE A 214 7.17 8.22 6.47
CA PHE A 214 7.56 8.12 7.88
C PHE A 214 7.27 9.36 8.73
N THR A 215 6.84 10.48 8.15
CA THR A 215 6.66 11.75 8.86
C THR A 215 5.80 11.64 10.13
N ALA A 216 4.71 10.87 10.07
CA ALA A 216 3.82 10.71 11.23
C ALA A 216 4.50 9.93 12.38
N LEU A 217 5.25 8.86 12.05
CA LEU A 217 5.98 8.07 13.03
C LEU A 217 7.17 8.84 13.60
N GLN A 218 7.97 9.49 12.74
CA GLN A 218 9.10 10.34 13.16
C GLN A 218 8.65 11.42 14.15
N ARG A 219 7.46 11.99 13.96
CA ARG A 219 6.91 12.95 14.93
C ARG A 219 6.63 12.32 16.28
N ASN A 220 6.01 11.15 16.33
CA ASN A 220 5.75 10.46 17.60
C ASN A 220 7.06 10.05 18.28
N VAL A 221 8.06 9.62 17.52
CA VAL A 221 9.42 9.37 18.03
C VAL A 221 9.97 10.63 18.68
N ASN A 222 9.95 11.78 17.98
CA ASN A 222 10.51 13.03 18.49
C ASN A 222 9.74 13.60 19.68
N LYS A 223 8.40 13.44 19.70
CA LYS A 223 7.53 14.02 20.72
C LYS A 223 7.44 13.16 21.98
N GLU A 224 7.39 11.85 21.83
CA GLU A 224 7.11 10.90 22.92
C GLU A 224 8.28 9.96 23.22
N ASN A 225 9.43 10.12 22.54
CA ASN A 225 10.58 9.23 22.63
C ASN A 225 10.21 7.76 22.39
N ASN A 226 9.35 7.52 21.40
CA ASN A 226 8.80 6.20 21.13
C ASN A 226 9.82 5.31 20.40
N LEU A 227 10.64 4.60 21.17
CA LEU A 227 11.68 3.69 20.64
C LEU A 227 11.13 2.59 19.74
N ALA A 228 9.89 2.13 19.97
CA ALA A 228 9.28 1.09 19.13
C ALA A 228 8.99 1.61 17.71
N GLU A 229 8.58 2.88 17.58
CA GLU A 229 8.37 3.51 16.27
C GLU A 229 9.69 3.80 15.56
N GLN A 230 10.73 4.20 16.30
CA GLN A 230 12.08 4.34 15.74
C GLN A 230 12.59 3.01 15.20
N HIS A 231 12.48 1.93 16.00
CA HIS A 231 12.89 0.59 15.56
C HIS A 231 12.08 0.09 14.35
N LEU A 232 10.80 0.45 14.24
CA LEU A 232 9.99 0.12 13.07
C LEU A 232 10.51 0.84 11.82
N ILE A 233 10.82 2.14 11.93
CA ILE A 233 11.41 2.92 10.82
C ILE A 233 12.76 2.30 10.43
N ASP A 234 13.66 2.07 11.41
CA ASP A 234 14.97 1.48 11.16
C ASP A 234 14.86 0.13 10.45
N MET A 235 13.95 -0.73 10.92
CA MET A 235 13.72 -2.05 10.35
C MET A 235 13.20 -1.96 8.91
N LEU A 236 12.25 -1.06 8.63
CA LEU A 236 11.74 -0.85 7.27
C LEU A 236 12.81 -0.28 6.34
N CYS A 237 13.64 0.65 6.83
CA CYS A 237 14.72 1.23 6.05
C CYS A 237 15.82 0.21 5.72
N MET A 238 16.24 -0.58 6.71
CA MET A 238 17.19 -1.69 6.50
C MET A 238 16.67 -2.71 5.48
N SER A 239 15.36 -2.85 5.38
CA SER A 239 14.70 -3.89 4.59
C SER A 239 14.29 -3.45 3.19
N GLY A 240 14.40 -2.17 2.84
CA GLY A 240 14.11 -1.73 1.47
C GLY A 240 13.82 -0.24 1.33
N PHE A 241 13.08 0.34 2.27
CA PHE A 241 12.68 1.75 2.22
C PHE A 241 13.86 2.69 2.52
N ASP A 242 13.69 3.97 2.19
CA ASP A 242 14.53 5.07 2.66
C ASP A 242 13.72 6.03 3.55
N CYS A 243 14.38 6.78 4.42
CA CYS A 243 13.70 7.64 5.40
C CYS A 243 12.86 8.77 4.77
N GLU A 244 13.18 9.15 3.54
CA GLU A 244 12.52 10.19 2.74
C GLU A 244 11.57 9.61 1.68
N ASP A 245 11.26 8.32 1.75
CA ASP A 245 10.37 7.70 0.78
C ASP A 245 8.95 8.25 0.85
N THR A 246 8.35 8.36 -0.34
CA THR A 246 6.97 8.77 -0.52
C THR A 246 6.07 7.61 -0.88
N TRP A 247 4.78 7.72 -0.55
CA TRP A 247 3.77 6.78 -1.01
C TRP A 247 3.78 6.64 -2.54
N GLY A 248 3.88 5.41 -3.05
CA GLY A 248 3.88 5.14 -4.49
C GLY A 248 2.51 5.32 -5.14
N PHE A 249 1.45 5.05 -4.39
CA PHE A 249 0.07 5.43 -4.70
C PHE A 249 -0.52 6.20 -3.52
N ARG A 250 -1.24 7.30 -3.79
CA ARG A 250 -1.97 8.08 -2.78
C ARG A 250 -3.12 8.83 -3.44
N ALA A 251 -4.35 8.55 -3.01
CA ALA A 251 -5.56 9.15 -3.56
C ALA A 251 -6.59 9.48 -2.48
N LEU A 252 -7.40 10.51 -2.74
CA LEU A 252 -8.59 10.81 -1.94
C LEU A 252 -9.74 9.90 -2.39
N GLU A 253 -10.37 9.24 -1.43
CA GLU A 253 -11.53 8.40 -1.69
C GLU A 253 -12.78 9.24 -2.03
N PRO A 254 -13.48 8.94 -3.14
CA PRO A 254 -14.69 9.67 -3.51
C PRO A 254 -15.74 9.63 -2.40
N ASN A 255 -16.40 10.76 -2.16
CA ASN A 255 -17.48 10.92 -1.17
C ASN A 255 -17.07 10.62 0.29
N ARG A 256 -15.78 10.44 0.58
CA ARG A 256 -15.26 10.18 1.93
C ARG A 256 -14.15 11.16 2.27
N CYS A 257 -14.04 11.54 3.54
CA CYS A 257 -12.86 12.22 4.03
C CYS A 257 -11.78 11.20 4.39
N CYS A 258 -11.35 10.42 3.39
CA CYS A 258 -10.37 9.36 3.55
C CYS A 258 -9.33 9.44 2.42
N ILE A 259 -8.06 9.26 2.76
CA ILE A 259 -6.97 9.12 1.80
C ILE A 259 -6.44 7.69 1.94
N THR A 260 -6.38 6.97 0.82
CA THR A 260 -5.76 5.65 0.75
C THR A 260 -4.40 5.77 0.09
N SER A 261 -3.39 5.14 0.70
CA SER A 261 -2.02 5.13 0.17
C SER A 261 -1.42 3.73 0.20
N ILE A 262 -0.59 3.41 -0.78
CA ILE A 262 0.17 2.16 -0.85
C ILE A 262 1.61 2.49 -1.26
N ALA A 263 2.57 1.86 -0.60
CA ALA A 263 3.97 1.84 -0.98
C ALA A 263 4.45 0.39 -1.05
N LEU A 264 5.24 0.08 -2.08
CA LEU A 264 5.76 -1.23 -2.38
C LEU A 264 7.28 -1.15 -2.49
N VAL A 265 8.00 -2.07 -1.86
CA VAL A 265 9.45 -2.20 -2.04
C VAL A 265 9.85 -3.68 -2.02
N LEU A 266 10.87 -4.02 -2.80
CA LEU A 266 11.47 -5.35 -2.73
C LEU A 266 12.19 -5.50 -1.39
N LEU A 267 11.92 -6.59 -0.67
CA LEU A 267 12.62 -6.86 0.58
C LEU A 267 14.09 -7.17 0.29
N LYS A 268 15.00 -6.43 0.92
CA LYS A 268 16.43 -6.74 1.00
C LYS A 268 16.64 -7.97 1.89
N THR A 269 16.63 -9.15 1.28
CA THR A 269 16.74 -10.44 1.99
C THR A 269 18.15 -10.74 2.49
N GLY A 270 19.16 -10.03 2.01
CA GLY A 270 20.56 -10.40 2.19
C GLY A 270 20.99 -11.62 1.35
N ILE A 271 20.12 -12.10 0.45
CA ILE A 271 20.40 -13.25 -0.42
C ILE A 271 20.77 -12.72 -1.81
N THR A 272 22.00 -12.94 -2.25
CA THR A 272 22.41 -12.70 -3.64
C THR A 272 22.31 -14.01 -4.42
N HIS A 273 21.39 -14.07 -5.37
CA HIS A 273 21.16 -15.27 -6.19
C HIS A 273 22.20 -15.41 -7.30
N ALA A 274 22.31 -16.61 -7.88
CA ALA A 274 23.29 -16.93 -8.90
C ALA A 274 23.30 -15.96 -10.09
N GLY A 275 22.13 -15.50 -10.57
CA GLY A 275 22.06 -14.53 -11.67
C GLY A 275 22.65 -13.16 -11.31
N GLU A 276 22.50 -12.73 -10.05
CA GLU A 276 23.11 -11.49 -9.56
C GLU A 276 24.62 -11.64 -9.35
N LEU A 277 25.08 -12.79 -8.85
CA LEU A 277 26.50 -13.10 -8.70
C LEU A 277 27.23 -13.11 -10.05
N GLU A 278 26.61 -13.70 -11.08
CA GLU A 278 27.15 -13.69 -12.44
C GLU A 278 27.24 -12.27 -13.01
N ALA A 279 26.25 -11.42 -12.73
CA ALA A 279 26.28 -10.01 -13.11
C ALA A 279 27.40 -9.23 -12.39
N GLU A 280 27.76 -9.62 -11.16
CA GLU A 280 28.95 -9.14 -10.44
C GLU A 280 30.28 -9.75 -10.97
N GLY A 281 30.22 -10.65 -11.96
CA GLY A 281 31.39 -11.33 -12.54
C GLY A 281 31.89 -12.53 -11.71
N ILE A 282 31.11 -12.98 -10.72
CA ILE A 282 31.43 -14.13 -9.87
C ILE A 282 30.82 -15.37 -10.53
N ASN A 283 31.65 -16.39 -10.84
CA ASN A 283 31.15 -17.66 -11.36
C ASN A 283 30.72 -18.57 -10.20
N PRO A 284 29.41 -18.78 -9.97
CA PRO A 284 28.92 -19.55 -8.83
C PRO A 284 29.33 -21.04 -8.91
N GLU A 285 29.43 -21.62 -10.10
CA GLU A 285 29.78 -23.05 -10.28
C GLU A 285 31.24 -23.35 -9.97
N SER A 286 32.11 -22.33 -9.98
CA SER A 286 33.52 -22.48 -9.63
C SER A 286 33.78 -22.58 -8.12
N LEU A 287 32.76 -22.31 -7.30
CA LEU A 287 32.84 -22.22 -5.84
C LEU A 287 32.12 -23.41 -5.19
N SER A 288 32.67 -24.61 -5.38
CA SER A 288 32.12 -25.85 -4.85
C SER A 288 32.31 -26.05 -3.33
N THR A 289 32.64 -25.00 -2.58
CA THR A 289 33.00 -25.10 -1.15
C THR A 289 32.33 -23.97 -0.38
N GLU A 290 31.73 -24.32 0.77
CA GLU A 290 31.24 -23.35 1.74
C GLU A 290 32.36 -22.38 2.08
N TYR A 291 32.17 -21.11 1.72
CA TYR A 291 33.11 -20.04 2.01
C TYR A 291 32.48 -19.13 3.04
N HIS A 292 33.18 -18.91 4.14
CA HIS A 292 32.87 -17.86 5.11
C HIS A 292 33.89 -16.74 4.95
N ASP A 293 33.40 -15.51 4.83
CA ASP A 293 34.28 -14.35 4.90
C ASP A 293 34.99 -14.35 6.28
N PRO A 294 36.29 -14.03 6.39
CA PRO A 294 36.99 -13.89 7.67
C PRO A 294 36.29 -13.01 8.73
N SER A 295 35.38 -12.11 8.35
CA SER A 295 34.54 -11.35 9.29
C SER A 295 33.37 -12.16 9.87
N GLY A 296 33.01 -13.28 9.25
CA GLY A 296 31.83 -14.09 9.56
C GLY A 296 30.49 -13.46 9.15
N GLN A 297 30.50 -12.30 8.48
CA GLN A 297 29.26 -11.57 8.13
C GLN A 297 28.54 -12.15 6.92
N THR A 298 29.29 -12.67 5.95
CA THR A 298 28.73 -13.27 4.73
C THR A 298 29.20 -14.71 4.56
N SER A 299 28.31 -15.56 4.05
CA SER A 299 28.62 -16.94 3.66
C SER A 299 28.18 -17.24 2.22
N MET A 300 28.89 -18.15 1.57
CA MET A 300 28.51 -18.73 0.28
C MET A 300 28.05 -20.15 0.49
N MET A 301 26.84 -20.48 0.04
CA MET A 301 26.28 -21.81 0.13
C MET A 301 25.44 -22.10 -1.12
N ASN A 302 25.67 -23.23 -1.77
CA ASN A 302 24.89 -23.71 -2.91
C ASN A 302 24.65 -22.63 -3.99
N ASN A 303 25.70 -21.94 -4.43
CA ASN A 303 25.68 -20.90 -5.47
C ASN A 303 24.94 -19.61 -5.10
N ILE A 304 24.74 -19.37 -3.80
CA ILE A 304 24.09 -18.17 -3.25
C ILE A 304 25.01 -17.54 -2.21
N ARG A 305 25.04 -16.20 -2.18
CA ARG A 305 25.70 -15.42 -1.10
C ARG A 305 24.66 -14.97 -0.10
N ILE A 306 24.93 -15.14 1.19
CA ILE A 306 24.03 -14.76 2.28
C ILE A 306 24.74 -13.78 3.22
N ASP A 307 24.18 -12.58 3.37
CA ASP A 307 24.48 -11.65 4.45
C ASP A 307 23.63 -12.03 5.68
N HIS A 308 24.30 -12.46 6.75
CA HIS A 308 23.61 -12.99 7.93
C HIS A 308 22.81 -11.93 8.69
N GLN A 309 23.23 -10.66 8.68
CA GLN A 309 22.55 -9.58 9.39
C GLN A 309 21.26 -9.18 8.68
N GLN A 310 21.33 -8.99 7.36
CA GLN A 310 20.17 -8.69 6.53
C GLN A 310 19.20 -9.87 6.51
N PHE A 311 19.71 -11.09 6.35
CA PHE A 311 18.89 -12.29 6.36
C PHE A 311 18.13 -12.47 7.69
N GLY A 312 18.80 -12.25 8.83
CA GLY A 312 18.13 -12.29 10.14
C GLY A 312 17.04 -11.23 10.30
N THR A 313 17.16 -10.07 9.63
CA THR A 313 16.12 -9.03 9.62
C THR A 313 14.95 -9.42 8.72
N ALA A 314 15.23 -9.93 7.51
CA ALA A 314 14.24 -10.45 6.58
C ALA A 314 13.42 -11.62 7.17
N GLN A 315 14.06 -12.51 7.93
CA GLN A 315 13.38 -13.59 8.65
C GLN A 315 12.36 -13.08 9.67
N LYS A 316 12.65 -11.97 10.37
CA LYS A 316 11.69 -11.34 11.29
C LYS A 316 10.48 -10.77 10.54
N LEU A 317 10.73 -10.18 9.37
CA LEU A 317 9.67 -9.65 8.50
C LEU A 317 8.76 -10.74 7.93
N LEU A 318 9.23 -11.99 7.80
CA LEU A 318 8.43 -13.12 7.34
C LEU A 318 7.22 -13.41 8.25
N LEU A 319 7.24 -12.96 9.51
CA LEU A 319 6.07 -13.01 10.39
C LEU A 319 4.86 -12.27 9.77
N PHE A 320 5.11 -11.19 9.02
CA PHE A 320 4.09 -10.37 8.39
C PHE A 320 3.52 -10.95 7.09
N TRP A 321 4.14 -12.03 6.57
CA TRP A 321 3.53 -12.82 5.48
C TRP A 321 2.38 -13.68 5.98
N ARG A 322 2.50 -14.24 7.18
CA ARG A 322 1.44 -15.06 7.79
C ARG A 322 0.33 -14.22 8.41
N LYS A 323 0.71 -13.07 8.96
CA LYS A 323 -0.23 -12.19 9.66
C LYS A 323 0.19 -10.73 9.49
N PRO A 324 -0.57 -9.94 8.70
CA PRO A 324 -0.33 -8.52 8.56
C PRO A 324 -0.31 -7.81 9.93
N ALA A 325 0.66 -6.93 10.11
CA ALA A 325 0.69 -6.03 11.27
C ALA A 325 -0.18 -4.81 11.01
N ARG A 326 -0.99 -4.44 12.00
CA ARG A 326 -1.86 -3.27 11.92
C ARG A 326 -1.61 -2.35 13.10
N LYS A 327 -1.48 -1.05 12.82
CA LYS A 327 -1.39 0.00 13.83
C LYS A 327 -2.45 1.05 13.53
N CYS A 328 -3.29 1.36 14.52
CA CYS A 328 -4.31 2.39 14.44
C CYS A 328 -4.03 3.45 15.50
N TRP A 329 -4.03 4.73 15.12
CA TRP A 329 -3.84 5.83 16.06
C TRP A 329 -4.54 7.11 15.57
N TRP A 330 -4.63 8.07 16.47
CA TRP A 330 -5.19 9.39 16.21
C TRP A 330 -4.10 10.45 16.25
N ASP A 331 -4.29 11.48 15.44
CA ASP A 331 -3.30 12.49 15.22
C ASP A 331 -3.94 13.86 15.00
N GLY A 332 -3.29 14.91 15.53
CA GLY A 332 -3.70 16.30 15.36
C GLY A 332 -2.77 16.99 14.38
N ILE A 333 -3.27 17.30 13.19
CA ILE A 333 -2.51 17.90 12.11
C ILE A 333 -2.97 19.33 11.89
N ASP A 334 -2.03 20.27 11.88
CA ASP A 334 -2.30 21.62 11.42
C ASP A 334 -1.92 21.75 9.95
N ILE A 335 -2.86 22.21 9.11
CA ILE A 335 -2.67 22.44 7.68
C ILE A 335 -2.95 23.91 7.34
N VAL A 336 -2.45 24.36 6.19
CA VAL A 336 -2.66 25.72 5.69
C VAL A 336 -3.52 25.68 4.44
N LEU A 337 -4.66 26.36 4.47
CA LEU A 337 -5.60 26.45 3.35
C LEU A 337 -5.68 27.89 2.83
N PRO A 338 -6.02 28.12 1.56
CA PRO A 338 -6.29 29.47 1.05
C PRO A 338 -7.44 30.15 1.81
N VAL A 339 -7.31 31.46 2.07
CA VAL A 339 -8.40 32.31 2.57
C VAL A 339 -9.42 32.54 1.45
N ALA A 340 -10.72 32.42 1.74
CA ALA A 340 -11.77 32.67 0.76
C ALA A 340 -11.90 34.19 0.47
N GLU A 341 -11.90 34.58 -0.80
CA GLU A 341 -11.87 35.99 -1.25
C GLU A 341 -13.08 36.84 -0.81
N ASN A 342 -14.18 36.23 -0.33
CA ASN A 342 -15.42 36.93 0.04
C ASN A 342 -15.56 37.27 1.54
N GLY A 343 -14.51 37.05 2.34
CA GLY A 343 -14.48 37.49 3.74
C GLY A 343 -14.00 38.94 3.87
N SER A 344 -14.90 39.91 3.74
CA SER A 344 -14.61 41.30 4.08
C SER A 344 -14.24 41.42 5.57
N GLY A 345 -12.95 41.58 5.86
CA GLY A 345 -12.47 41.86 7.20
C GLY A 345 -11.00 41.55 7.33
N ALA A 346 -10.18 42.59 7.19
CA ALA A 346 -8.74 42.59 7.41
C ALA A 346 -8.33 41.64 8.54
N GLU A 347 -7.62 40.56 8.18
CA GLU A 347 -6.79 39.87 9.12
C GLU A 347 -5.58 40.78 9.39
N THR A 348 -5.69 41.57 10.45
CA THR A 348 -4.52 42.20 11.07
C THR A 348 -3.51 41.08 11.34
N SER A 349 -2.34 41.23 10.75
CA SER A 349 -1.14 40.45 10.93
C SER A 349 -1.00 39.94 12.37
N GLN A 350 -1.44 38.70 12.64
CA GLN A 350 -0.75 37.92 13.64
C GLN A 350 0.51 37.44 12.94
N SER A 351 1.66 38.01 13.31
CA SER A 351 2.95 37.41 13.07
C SER A 351 2.95 36.05 13.77
N VAL A 352 2.47 35.02 13.09
CA VAL A 352 2.50 33.65 13.59
C VAL A 352 3.96 33.24 13.51
N LEU A 353 4.62 33.26 14.66
CA LEU A 353 5.92 32.66 14.82
C LEU A 353 5.77 31.17 14.50
N SER A 354 6.72 30.62 13.73
CA SER A 354 6.78 29.21 13.32
C SER A 354 6.68 28.21 14.49
N GLU A 355 6.90 28.67 15.73
CA GLU A 355 6.90 27.87 16.95
C GLU A 355 5.51 27.35 17.40
N ASP A 356 4.40 27.93 16.91
CA ASP A 356 3.02 27.52 17.30
C ASP A 356 2.39 26.44 16.41
N LEU A 357 3.15 25.93 15.43
CA LEU A 357 2.75 24.79 14.61
C LEU A 357 3.23 23.52 15.32
N ASN A 358 2.35 22.52 15.48
CA ASN A 358 2.81 21.15 15.67
C ASN A 358 3.42 20.71 14.33
N ASP A 359 4.61 21.23 14.05
CA ASP A 359 5.29 21.31 12.76
C ASP A 359 5.69 19.91 12.31
N ALA A 360 4.76 19.26 11.61
CA ALA A 360 5.10 18.23 10.66
C ALA A 360 5.23 18.92 9.31
N SER A 361 6.48 19.17 8.91
CA SER A 361 6.94 19.52 7.56
C SER A 361 5.83 20.10 6.67
N LEU A 362 5.52 21.38 6.88
CA LEU A 362 4.66 22.12 5.97
C LEU A 362 5.16 21.89 4.54
N THR A 363 4.23 21.56 3.65
CA THR A 363 4.56 21.44 2.24
C THR A 363 5.02 22.80 1.69
N PRO A 364 5.82 22.84 0.62
CA PRO A 364 6.23 24.11 0.00
C PRO A 364 5.03 25.03 -0.33
N LYS A 365 3.91 24.45 -0.76
CA LYS A 365 2.63 25.13 -1.05
C LYS A 365 2.01 25.74 0.21
N GLU A 366 1.98 25.01 1.32
CA GLU A 366 1.50 25.53 2.61
C GLU A 366 2.40 26.66 3.12
N LEU A 367 3.72 26.53 2.96
CA LEU A 367 4.69 27.55 3.36
C LEU A 367 4.55 28.83 2.53
N GLU A 368 4.33 28.71 1.21
CA GLU A 368 4.06 29.83 0.33
C GLU A 368 2.76 30.57 0.72
N LEU A 369 1.70 29.83 1.04
CA LEU A 369 0.44 30.41 1.50
C LEU A 369 0.60 31.19 2.81
N LEU A 370 1.39 30.67 3.75
CA LEU A 370 1.71 31.39 5.00
C LEU A 370 2.52 32.65 4.72
N ASN A 371 3.60 32.53 3.94
CA ASN A 371 4.51 33.64 3.67
C ASN A 371 3.84 34.77 2.87
N SER A 372 2.87 34.43 2.01
CA SER A 372 2.09 35.41 1.24
C SER A 372 0.96 36.07 2.03
N GLY A 373 0.67 35.61 3.26
CA GLY A 373 -0.46 36.09 4.07
C GLY A 373 -1.83 35.71 3.50
N LYS A 374 -1.88 34.78 2.53
CA LYS A 374 -3.12 34.30 1.89
C LYS A 374 -3.59 32.95 2.44
N GLY A 375 -2.88 32.39 3.41
CA GLY A 375 -3.18 31.14 4.07
C GLY A 375 -3.87 31.33 5.42
N ARG A 376 -4.89 30.51 5.69
CA ARG A 376 -5.46 30.31 7.03
C ARG A 376 -5.07 28.94 7.58
N LYS A 377 -4.76 28.89 8.87
CA LYS A 377 -4.50 27.64 9.60
C LYS A 377 -5.81 26.92 9.90
N VAL A 378 -5.88 25.64 9.57
CA VAL A 378 -7.00 24.76 9.89
C VAL A 378 -6.47 23.53 10.62
N ARG A 379 -7.13 23.17 11.72
CA ARG A 379 -6.81 21.94 12.45
C ARG A 379 -7.62 20.79 11.89
N VAL A 380 -6.95 19.68 11.65
CA VAL A 380 -7.52 18.43 11.18
C VAL A 380 -7.17 17.33 12.16
N TRP A 381 -8.18 16.59 12.61
CA TRP A 381 -7.96 15.32 13.31
C TRP A 381 -7.88 14.21 12.28
N ALA A 382 -6.86 13.38 12.35
CA ALA A 382 -6.69 12.25 11.46
C ALA A 382 -6.65 10.95 12.27
N ARG A 383 -7.47 9.98 11.87
CA ARG A 383 -7.31 8.57 12.25
C ARG A 383 -6.48 7.90 11.17
N ARG A 384 -5.32 7.38 11.55
CA ARG A 384 -4.43 6.64 10.65
C ARG A 384 -4.49 5.17 10.99
N VAL A 385 -4.64 4.35 9.96
CA VAL A 385 -4.50 2.90 10.03
C VAL A 385 -3.39 2.50 9.08
N TRP A 386 -2.28 2.01 9.61
CA TRP A 386 -1.23 1.38 8.83
C TRP A 386 -1.39 -0.12 8.86
N THR A 387 -1.24 -0.72 7.70
CA THR A 387 -1.11 -2.16 7.51
C THR A 387 0.24 -2.44 6.86
N LEU A 388 1.06 -3.24 7.54
CA LEU A 388 2.32 -3.77 7.03
C LEU A 388 2.11 -5.26 6.77
N GLU A 389 2.32 -5.68 5.53
CA GLU A 389 2.26 -7.08 5.12
C GLU A 389 3.46 -7.40 4.23
N LEU A 390 3.79 -8.68 4.16
CA LEU A 390 4.80 -9.19 3.24
C LEU A 390 4.10 -10.09 2.23
N SER A 391 4.25 -9.80 0.94
CA SER A 391 3.79 -10.70 -0.13
C SER A 391 4.96 -11.47 -0.71
N LEU A 392 4.71 -12.71 -1.13
CA LEU A 392 5.72 -13.59 -1.74
C LEU A 392 5.19 -14.01 -3.12
N ILE A 393 5.83 -13.52 -4.17
CA ILE A 393 5.54 -13.94 -5.55
C ILE A 393 6.35 -15.17 -5.90
#